data_AF-A0A962D422-F1
#
_entry.id   AF-A0A962D422-F1
#
_cell.length_a   1.000
_cell.length_b   1.000
_cell.length_c   1.000
_cell.angle_alpha   90.00
_cell.angle_beta   90.00
_cell.angle_gamma   90.00
#
_symmetry.space_group_name_H-M   'P 1'
#
loop_
_entity.id
_entity.type
_entity.pdbx_description
1 polymer ?
#
loop_
_entity_poly.entity_id
_entity_poly.type
_entity_poly.pdbx_seq_one_letter_code
_entity_poly.pdbx_strand_id
1 'polypeptide(L)' 'MPNVKVRENEPFEFALRRFKRSCEKAGVLTEVRRREFYEKP' A
#
# COMPACT_ATOMS: atom_id res chain seq x y z
N MET A 1 -6.23 -2.63 4.44
CA MET A 1 -5.55 -2.20 3.19
C MET A 1 -5.56 -0.67 3.10
N PRO A 2 -4.50 -0.04 2.59
CA PRO A 2 -4.42 1.41 2.46
C PRO A 2 -5.45 1.93 1.43
N ASN A 3 -6.26 2.91 1.82
CA ASN A 3 -7.17 3.61 0.92
C ASN A 3 -6.71 5.05 0.72
N VAL A 4 -6.61 5.51 -0.53
CA VAL A 4 -6.29 6.91 -0.85
C VAL A 4 -7.38 7.40 -1.79
N LYS A 5 -8.23 8.31 -1.29
CA LYS A 5 -9.19 9.02 -2.13
C LYS A 5 -8.47 10.19 -2.82
N VAL A 6 -8.51 10.21 -4.14
CA VAL A 6 -8.04 11.33 -4.95
C VAL A 6 -9.02 12.49 -4.74
N ARG A 7 -8.50 13.67 -4.41
CA ARG A 7 -9.29 14.90 -4.31
C ARG A 7 -9.32 15.57 -5.70
N GLU A 8 -10.42 16.23 -6.05
CA GLU A 8 -10.63 16.81 -7.39
C GLU A 8 -9.60 17.87 -7.80
N ASN A 9 -8.91 18.49 -6.84
CA ASN A 9 -7.87 19.49 -7.06
C ASN A 9 -6.43 18.96 -6.88
N GLU A 10 -6.23 17.64 -6.82
CA GLU A 10 -4.89 17.06 -6.64
C GLU A 10 -4.35 16.44 -7.94
N PRO A 11 -3.09 16.75 -8.32
CA PRO A 11 -2.42 16.06 -9.41
C PRO A 11 -2.33 14.55 -9.12
N PHE A 12 -2.62 13.73 -10.13
CA PHE A 12 -2.62 12.27 -10.03
C PHE A 12 -1.31 11.72 -9.43
N GLU A 13 -0.16 12.27 -9.83
CA GLU A 13 1.15 11.88 -9.29
C GLU A 13 1.27 12.04 -7.77
N PHE A 14 0.64 13.07 -7.20
CA PHE A 14 0.65 13.31 -5.77
C PHE A 14 -0.20 12.31 -5.00
N ALA A 15 -1.34 11.91 -5.57
CA ALA A 15 -2.16 10.84 -5.03
C ALA A 15 -1.42 9.49 -5.08
N LEU A 16 -0.76 9.20 -6.20
CA LEU A 16 0.02 7.98 -6.39
C LEU A 16 1.21 7.90 -5.43
N ARG A 17 1.90 9.02 -5.17
CA ARG A 17 2.98 9.10 -4.19
C ARG A 17 2.50 8.82 -2.76
N ARG A 18 1.33 9.32 -2.37
CA ARG A 18 0.72 9.01 -1.06
C ARG A 18 0.28 7.56 -0.97
N PHE A 19 -0.30 7.02 -2.04
CA PHE A 19 -0.69 5.62 -2.10
C PHE A 19 0.52 4.70 -1.91
N LYS A 20 1.63 4.97 -2.62
CA LYS A 20 2.88 4.20 -2.47
C LYS A 20 3.40 4.23 -1.03
N ARG A 21 3.48 5.41 -0.39
CA ARG A 21 3.86 5.52 1.02
C ARG A 21 2.91 4.78 1.97
N SER A 22 1.62 4.80 1.68
CA SER A 22 0.61 4.11 2.50
C SER A 22 0.75 2.59 2.42
N CYS A 23 1.02 2.05 1.22
CA CYS A 23 1.33 0.63 0.99
C CYS A 23 2.64 0.20 1.66
N GLU A 24 3.69 1.01 1.58
CA GLU A 24 4.97 0.76 2.25
C GLU A 24 4.82 0.76 3.77
N LYS A 25 4.14 1.78 4.34
CA LYS A 25 3.90 1.88 5.79
C LYS A 25 3.04 0.74 6.33
N ALA A 26 2.05 0.30 5.56
CA ALA A 26 1.21 -0.83 5.94
C ALA A 26 1.95 -2.18 5.84
N GLY A 27 3.19 -2.22 5.35
CA GLY A 27 3.98 -3.45 5.28
C GLY A 27 3.37 -4.49 4.34
N VAL A 28 2.49 -4.08 3.42
CA VAL A 28 1.73 -4.99 2.54
C VAL A 28 2.67 -5.89 1.74
N LEU A 29 3.77 -5.33 1.23
CA LEU A 29 4.78 -6.09 0.50
C LEU A 29 5.48 -7.15 1.37
N THR A 30 5.73 -6.82 2.64
CA THR A 30 6.35 -7.74 3.60
C THR A 30 5.38 -8.84 4.03
N GLU A 31 4.11 -8.49 4.24
CA GLU A 31 3.04 -9.42 4.60
C GLU A 31 2.77 -10.42 3.47
N VAL A 32 2.68 -9.94 2.22
CA VAL A 32 2.54 -10.81 1.03
C VAL A 32 3.71 -11.78 0.94
N ARG A 33 4.95 -11.30 1.09
CA ARG A 33 6.15 -12.14 1.01
C ARG A 33 6.26 -13.17 2.13
N ARG A 34 5.77 -12.85 3.34
CA ARG A 34 5.68 -13.84 4.44
C ARG A 34 4.59 -14.89 4.20
N ARG A 35 3.51 -14.50 3.52
CA ARG A 35 2.39 -15.40 3.18
C ARG A 35 2.59 -16.18 1.89
N GLU A 36 3.67 -15.94 1.14
CA GLU A 36 4.02 -16.75 -0.04
C GLU A 36 4.28 -18.21 0.33
N PHE A 37 4.76 -18.45 1.55
CA PHE A 37 5.02 -19.80 2.05
C PHE A 37 4.12 -20.05 3.26
N TYR A 38 3.47 -21.21 3.28
CA TYR A 38 2.64 -21.62 4.41
C TYR A 38 3.54 -22.00 5.59
N GLU A 39 3.64 -21.12 6.59
CA GLU A 39 4.21 -21.46 7.89
C GLU A 39 3.17 -22.20 8.73
N LYS A 40 3.51 -23.43 9.13
CA LYS A 40 2.68 -24.25 10.00
C LYS A 40 2.83 -23.72 11.44
N PRO A 41 1.71 -23.55 12.18
CA PRO A 41 1.71 -22.94 13.52
C PRO A 41 2.41 -23.79 14.60
#